data_AF-A0A9D6EWP2-F1
#
_entry.id   AF-A0A9D6EWP2-F1
#
_cell.length_a   1.000
_cell.length_b   1.000
_cell.length_c   1.000
_cell.angle_alpha   90.00
_cell.angle_beta   90.00
_cell.angle_gamma   90.00
#
_symmetry.space_group_name_H-M   'P 1'
#
loop_
_entity.id
_entity.type
_entity.pdbx_description
1 polymer ?
#
loop_
_entity_poly.entity_id
_entity_poly.type
_entity_poly.pdbx_seq_one_letter_code
_entity_poly.pdbx_strand_id
1 'polypeptide(L)'
;MKHFWLSYLATIILGGIFLIILLWLIYPVFSRGKLKITSPLPDFLSMTKNKQVSLLDLFLPRIEESSDLKKPQISAKAALVYDLTTKRTLFAKNQDERLPVASLTKIMTAIVALENKKSDDRFIVSQKDLVGENSMGLTAGETFTFSELLYGLMLASGNDAAETLASNNPSGLEGDGNQYSTAYEMFVMSNYAISNFPLFQKVVSTFQYTIPYSQAHKAIYLENQTNLLTSYPGVKGVKDGYTPEAGLCLVTYLEHEGHRIIGVLLGSGDRRGEMKELLDYGLKKLGATPPLHE
;
A
#
# COMPACT_ATOMS: atom_id res chain seq x y z
N MET A 1 -43.08 -7.70 60.36
CA MET A 1 -42.77 -7.16 59.00
C MET A 1 -41.58 -6.20 58.98
N LYS A 2 -41.43 -5.22 59.88
CA LYS A 2 -40.29 -4.26 59.87
C LYS A 2 -38.89 -4.90 59.96
N HIS A 3 -38.70 -5.97 60.74
CA HIS A 3 -37.39 -6.62 60.90
C HIS A 3 -36.87 -7.34 59.64
N PHE A 4 -37.76 -7.79 58.76
CA PHE A 4 -37.39 -8.53 57.54
C PHE A 4 -36.81 -7.60 56.46
N TRP A 5 -37.29 -6.36 56.41
CA TRP A 5 -36.82 -5.35 55.47
C TRP A 5 -35.44 -4.80 55.85
N LEU A 6 -35.14 -4.68 57.15
CA LEU A 6 -33.80 -4.26 57.61
C LEU A 6 -32.73 -5.32 57.30
N SER A 7 -33.04 -6.61 57.46
CA SER A 7 -32.09 -7.68 57.12
C SER A 7 -31.83 -7.77 55.63
N TYR A 8 -32.85 -7.53 54.78
CA TYR A 8 -32.73 -7.58 53.33
C TYR A 8 -31.96 -6.37 52.77
N LEU A 9 -32.16 -5.19 53.36
CA LEU A 9 -31.41 -4.00 52.99
C LEU A 9 -29.92 -4.13 53.38
N ALA A 10 -29.64 -4.73 54.56
CA ALA A 10 -28.28 -4.97 55.02
C ALA A 10 -27.50 -5.93 54.10
N THR A 11 -28.12 -7.00 53.60
CA THR A 11 -27.48 -7.93 52.65
C THR A 11 -27.19 -7.28 51.30
N ILE A 12 -28.08 -6.41 50.79
CA ILE A 12 -27.83 -5.69 49.53
C ILE A 12 -26.65 -4.70 49.70
N ILE A 13 -26.61 -3.97 50.81
CA ILE A 13 -25.52 -3.02 51.09
C ILE A 13 -24.19 -3.76 51.25
N LEU A 14 -24.15 -4.85 52.02
CA LEU A 14 -22.96 -5.68 52.20
C LEU A 14 -22.49 -6.31 50.88
N GLY A 15 -23.42 -6.80 50.05
CA GLY A 15 -23.11 -7.32 48.71
C GLY A 15 -22.54 -6.26 47.77
N GLY A 16 -23.09 -5.03 47.80
CA GLY A 16 -22.58 -3.91 47.02
C GLY A 16 -21.18 -3.47 47.44
N ILE A 17 -20.92 -3.39 48.74
CA ILE A 17 -19.60 -3.06 49.29
C ILE A 17 -18.58 -4.14 48.91
N PHE A 18 -18.96 -5.42 49.00
CA PHE A 18 -18.10 -6.53 48.58
C PHE A 18 -17.74 -6.44 47.09
N LEU A 19 -18.70 -6.11 46.22
CA LEU A 19 -18.47 -5.94 44.78
C LEU A 19 -17.52 -4.77 44.48
N ILE A 20 -17.67 -3.65 45.20
CA ILE A 20 -16.80 -2.47 45.04
C ILE A 20 -15.37 -2.80 45.50
N ILE A 21 -15.20 -3.48 46.63
CA ILE A 21 -13.89 -3.92 47.13
C ILE A 21 -13.25 -4.91 46.16
N LEU A 22 -14.03 -5.85 45.60
CA LEU A 22 -13.58 -6.79 44.59
C LEU A 22 -13.09 -6.03 43.34
N LEU A 23 -13.87 -5.09 42.83
CA LEU A 23 -13.49 -4.24 41.69
C LEU A 23 -12.22 -3.43 41.97
N TRP A 24 -12.07 -2.91 43.19
CA TRP A 24 -10.88 -2.16 43.60
C TRP A 24 -9.63 -3.03 43.77
N LEU A 25 -9.79 -4.29 44.18
CA LEU A 25 -8.71 -5.27 44.27
C LEU A 25 -8.23 -5.76 42.89
N ILE A 26 -9.14 -5.87 41.92
CA ILE A 26 -8.82 -6.30 40.55
C ILE A 26 -8.33 -5.12 39.69
N TYR A 27 -8.71 -3.88 40.01
CA TYR A 27 -8.29 -2.68 39.28
C TYR A 27 -6.75 -2.55 39.11
N PRO A 28 -5.91 -2.71 40.16
CA PRO A 28 -4.45 -2.66 40.00
C PRO A 28 -3.86 -3.87 39.27
N VAL A 29 -4.61 -4.97 39.09
CA VAL A 29 -4.20 -6.11 38.26
C VAL A 29 -4.37 -5.79 36.77
N PHE A 30 -5.41 -5.03 36.39
CA PHE A 30 -5.58 -4.54 35.03
C PHE A 30 -4.83 -3.23 34.73
N SER A 31 -4.56 -2.38 35.74
CA SER A 31 -3.97 -1.05 35.53
C SER A 31 -2.43 -1.02 35.51
N ARG A 32 -1.75 -2.17 35.57
CA ARG A 32 -0.28 -2.27 35.58
C ARG A 32 0.37 -2.59 34.24
N GLY A 33 -0.41 -2.69 33.17
CA GLY A 33 0.11 -2.52 31.82
C GLY A 33 -0.12 -1.07 31.41
N LYS A 34 0.92 -0.25 31.25
CA LYS A 34 0.83 0.80 30.23
C LYS A 34 0.65 0.05 28.92
N LEU A 35 -0.60 -0.22 28.53
CA LEU A 35 -0.94 -0.67 27.19
C LEU A 35 -0.48 0.45 26.26
N LYS A 36 0.77 0.32 25.81
CA LYS A 36 1.30 1.17 24.76
C LYS A 36 0.64 0.62 23.50
N ILE A 37 -0.55 1.13 23.20
CA ILE A 37 -1.20 0.92 21.91
C ILE A 37 -0.33 1.67 20.91
N THR A 38 0.70 1.00 20.40
CA THR A 38 1.48 1.51 19.28
C THR A 38 0.60 1.31 18.05
N SER A 39 0.16 2.42 17.48
CA SER A 39 -0.47 2.40 16.17
C SER A 39 0.44 1.62 15.21
N PRO A 40 -0.06 0.62 14.47
CA PRO A 40 0.71 -0.01 13.40
C PRO A 40 0.89 0.93 12.21
N LEU A 41 0.24 2.10 12.23
CA LEU A 41 0.33 3.10 11.19
C LEU A 41 1.42 4.13 11.49
N PRO A 42 2.23 4.49 10.47
CA PRO A 42 3.18 5.59 10.57
C PRO A 42 2.49 6.87 11.06
N ASP A 43 3.24 7.67 11.81
CA ASP A 43 2.76 8.95 12.37
C ASP A 43 2.02 9.84 11.36
N PHE A 44 2.48 9.87 10.10
CA PHE A 44 1.89 10.69 9.04
C PHE A 44 0.51 10.22 8.57
N LEU A 45 0.11 8.98 8.87
CA LEU A 45 -1.21 8.42 8.59
C LEU A 45 -2.12 8.36 9.82
N SER A 46 -1.67 8.89 10.96
CA SER A 46 -2.53 9.00 12.14
C SER A 46 -3.62 10.06 11.93
N MET A 47 -4.87 9.75 12.29
CA MET A 47 -6.01 10.70 12.19
C MET A 47 -5.74 12.04 12.90
N THR A 48 -4.90 12.04 13.92
CA THR A 48 -4.51 13.24 14.67
C THR A 48 -3.65 14.19 13.84
N LYS A 49 -2.88 13.68 12.87
CA LYS A 49 -2.06 14.49 11.95
C LYS A 49 -2.70 14.64 10.56
N ASN A 50 -3.38 13.62 10.06
CA ASN A 50 -3.98 13.60 8.73
C ASN A 50 -5.51 13.43 8.83
N LYS A 51 -6.23 14.56 8.76
CA LYS A 51 -7.71 14.61 8.84
C LYS A 51 -8.41 13.97 7.63
N GLN A 52 -7.66 13.54 6.62
CA GLN A 52 -8.19 12.93 5.40
C GLN A 52 -8.16 11.40 5.44
N VAL A 53 -7.48 10.79 6.42
CA VAL A 53 -7.28 9.33 6.49
C VAL A 53 -7.84 8.78 7.80
N SER A 54 -8.85 7.93 7.71
CA SER A 54 -9.43 7.22 8.86
C SER A 54 -8.53 6.06 9.29
N LEU A 55 -8.15 6.02 10.57
CA LEU A 55 -7.39 4.92 11.17
C LEU A 55 -8.13 3.57 11.05
N LEU A 56 -9.47 3.59 11.07
CA LEU A 56 -10.31 2.39 10.99
C LEU A 56 -10.23 1.71 9.62
N ASP A 57 -10.03 2.47 8.55
CA ASP A 57 -9.95 1.93 7.20
C ASP A 57 -8.58 1.30 6.90
N LEU A 58 -7.56 1.65 7.68
CA LEU A 58 -6.20 1.15 7.56
C LEU A 58 -5.80 0.15 8.66
N PHE A 59 -6.62 -0.03 9.70
CA PHE A 59 -6.36 -1.05 10.70
C PHE A 59 -6.68 -2.43 10.14
N LEU A 60 -5.64 -3.20 9.84
CA LEU A 60 -5.76 -4.56 9.35
C LEU A 60 -5.44 -5.54 10.48
N PRO A 61 -6.45 -6.14 11.11
CA PRO A 61 -6.21 -7.08 12.19
C PRO A 61 -5.41 -8.27 11.67
N ARG A 62 -4.29 -8.57 12.34
CA ARG A 62 -3.47 -9.75 12.05
C ARG A 62 -4.22 -10.99 12.54
N ILE A 63 -4.82 -11.73 11.62
CA ILE A 63 -5.34 -13.08 11.88
C ILE A 63 -4.43 -14.05 11.12
N GLU A 64 -3.45 -14.62 11.82
CA GLU A 64 -2.64 -15.71 11.29
C GLU A 64 -3.40 -17.03 11.49
N GLU A 65 -3.98 -17.56 10.41
CA GLU A 65 -4.47 -18.92 10.38
C GLU A 65 -3.35 -19.89 9.98
N SER A 66 -3.25 -21.01 10.70
CA SER A 66 -2.40 -22.14 10.34
C SER A 66 -2.89 -22.76 9.03
N SER A 67 -1.97 -23.03 8.10
CA SER A 67 -2.26 -23.71 6.84
C SER A 67 -1.22 -24.81 6.61
N ASP A 68 -1.66 -25.97 6.14
CA ASP A 68 -0.79 -27.09 5.79
C ASP A 68 -0.07 -26.90 4.44
N LEU A 69 -0.37 -25.81 3.72
CA LEU A 69 0.27 -25.49 2.45
C LEU A 69 1.75 -25.14 2.68
N LYS A 70 2.63 -25.80 1.91
CA LYS A 70 4.05 -25.49 1.89
C LYS A 70 4.27 -24.03 1.49
N LYS A 71 4.86 -23.24 2.38
CA LYS A 71 5.18 -21.83 2.13
C LYS A 71 6.24 -21.70 1.02
N PRO A 72 6.03 -20.81 0.02
CA PRO A 72 7.04 -20.51 -1.00
C PRO A 72 8.37 -20.05 -0.38
N GLN A 73 9.48 -20.39 -1.04
CA GLN A 73 10.80 -19.93 -0.65
C GLN A 73 11.23 -18.83 -1.62
N ILE A 74 11.21 -17.59 -1.16
CA ILE A 74 11.51 -16.41 -1.96
C ILE A 74 12.84 -15.78 -1.53
N SER A 75 13.59 -15.27 -2.50
CA SER A 75 14.79 -14.46 -2.32
C SER A 75 14.49 -13.03 -1.85
N ALA A 76 13.28 -12.51 -2.10
CA ALA A 76 12.84 -11.20 -1.60
C ALA A 76 13.17 -11.01 -0.12
N LYS A 77 13.79 -9.87 0.23
CA LYS A 77 14.12 -9.53 1.61
C LYS A 77 12.86 -9.37 2.47
N ALA A 78 11.85 -8.69 1.92
CA ALA A 78 10.53 -8.57 2.55
C ALA A 78 9.39 -8.80 1.53
N ALA A 79 8.27 -9.35 2.00
CA ALA A 79 7.07 -9.55 1.20
C ALA A 79 5.80 -9.57 2.06
N LEU A 80 4.69 -9.18 1.45
CA LEU A 80 3.35 -9.23 2.03
C LEU A 80 2.33 -9.55 0.93
N VAL A 81 1.47 -10.54 1.16
CA VAL A 81 0.29 -10.80 0.32
C VAL A 81 -0.95 -10.73 1.21
N TYR A 82 -1.89 -9.88 0.83
CA TYR A 82 -3.06 -9.59 1.66
C TYR A 82 -4.34 -9.59 0.81
N ASP A 83 -5.37 -10.30 1.27
CA ASP A 83 -6.70 -10.27 0.67
C ASP A 83 -7.58 -9.22 1.35
N LEU A 84 -7.96 -8.20 0.60
CA LEU A 84 -8.85 -7.11 1.01
C LEU A 84 -10.29 -7.58 1.18
N THR A 85 -10.70 -8.67 0.52
CA THR A 85 -12.07 -9.20 0.63
C THR A 85 -12.27 -9.88 1.98
N THR A 86 -11.40 -10.84 2.33
CA THR A 86 -11.48 -11.55 3.61
C THR A 86 -10.79 -10.82 4.77
N LYS A 87 -10.02 -9.76 4.49
CA LYS A 87 -9.18 -9.02 5.44
C LYS A 87 -8.14 -9.93 6.11
N ARG A 88 -7.46 -10.75 5.31
CA ARG A 88 -6.51 -11.76 5.79
C ARG A 88 -5.13 -11.57 5.18
N THR A 89 -4.12 -11.77 6.02
CA THR A 89 -2.74 -11.93 5.55
C THR A 89 -2.56 -13.36 5.01
N LEU A 90 -2.26 -13.47 3.72
CA LEU A 90 -2.05 -14.75 3.06
C LEU A 90 -0.61 -15.22 3.25
N PHE A 91 0.34 -14.30 3.05
CA PHE A 91 1.77 -14.52 3.22
C PHE A 91 2.44 -13.26 3.79
N ALA A 92 3.44 -13.43 4.66
CA ALA A 92 4.29 -12.35 5.13
C ALA A 92 5.72 -12.86 5.39
N LYS A 93 6.72 -12.07 5.00
CA LYS A 93 8.14 -12.25 5.30
C LYS A 93 8.72 -10.87 5.59
N ASN A 94 9.27 -10.66 6.79
CA ASN A 94 9.89 -9.40 7.21
C ASN A 94 9.09 -8.14 6.82
N GLN A 95 7.75 -8.19 6.90
CA GLN A 95 6.90 -7.16 6.30
C GLN A 95 7.10 -5.76 6.90
N ASP A 96 7.63 -5.69 8.12
CA ASP A 96 7.89 -4.47 8.89
C ASP A 96 9.38 -4.03 8.78
N GLU A 97 10.20 -4.72 7.99
CA GLU A 97 11.61 -4.37 7.76
C GLU A 97 11.73 -3.16 6.83
N ARG A 98 12.56 -2.18 7.23
CA ARG A 98 12.83 -0.98 6.43
C ARG A 98 13.84 -1.28 5.35
N LEU A 99 13.44 -1.11 4.10
CA LEU A 99 14.25 -1.36 2.91
C LEU A 99 14.10 -0.20 1.91
N PRO A 100 15.11 0.07 1.07
CA PRO A 100 14.94 0.92 -0.09
C PRO A 100 13.87 0.34 -1.03
N VAL A 101 13.03 1.20 -1.59
CA VAL A 101 11.86 0.78 -2.40
C VAL A 101 11.90 1.26 -3.85
N ALA A 102 12.97 1.95 -4.25
CA ALA A 102 13.16 2.49 -5.60
C ALA A 102 11.91 3.27 -6.10
N SER A 103 11.53 3.07 -7.37
CA SER A 103 10.38 3.70 -8.02
C SER A 103 9.02 3.40 -7.38
N LEU A 104 8.89 2.48 -6.41
CA LEU A 104 7.64 2.35 -5.65
C LEU A 104 7.31 3.65 -4.90
N THR A 105 8.30 4.49 -4.62
CA THR A 105 8.13 5.87 -4.11
C THR A 105 7.10 6.66 -4.90
N LYS A 106 6.99 6.43 -6.22
CA LYS A 106 6.05 7.12 -7.10
C LYS A 106 4.57 6.84 -6.76
N ILE A 107 4.28 5.77 -6.01
CA ILE A 107 2.93 5.54 -5.48
C ILE A 107 2.54 6.68 -4.53
N MET A 108 3.46 7.11 -3.64
CA MET A 108 3.21 8.23 -2.75
C MET A 108 3.10 9.55 -3.53
N THR A 109 3.98 9.76 -4.52
CA THR A 109 3.90 10.91 -5.43
C THR A 109 2.53 10.99 -6.11
N ALA A 110 2.03 9.87 -6.62
CA ALA A 110 0.72 9.77 -7.23
C ALA A 110 -0.40 10.10 -6.24
N ILE A 111 -0.37 9.53 -5.02
CA ILE A 111 -1.37 9.80 -3.97
C ILE A 111 -1.44 11.30 -3.65
N VAL A 112 -0.30 11.92 -3.33
CA VAL A 112 -0.25 13.35 -2.98
C VAL A 112 -0.75 14.21 -4.13
N ALA A 113 -0.39 13.89 -5.37
CA ALA A 113 -0.89 14.62 -6.52
C ALA A 113 -2.40 14.43 -6.72
N LEU A 114 -2.92 13.20 -6.59
CA LEU A 114 -4.34 12.87 -6.72
C LEU A 114 -5.22 13.55 -5.66
N GLU A 115 -4.71 13.77 -4.45
CA GLU A 115 -5.42 14.49 -3.38
C GLU A 115 -5.53 16.00 -3.67
N ASN A 116 -4.65 16.55 -4.49
CA ASN A 116 -4.46 18.00 -4.62
C ASN A 116 -4.71 18.54 -6.04
N LYS A 117 -4.88 17.68 -7.05
CA LYS A 117 -4.97 18.06 -8.46
C LYS A 117 -6.20 17.46 -9.14
N LYS A 118 -6.74 18.20 -10.10
CA LYS A 118 -7.75 17.69 -11.03
C LYS A 118 -7.08 17.07 -12.24
N SER A 119 -7.76 16.13 -12.89
CA SER A 119 -7.23 15.40 -14.04
C SER A 119 -6.76 16.29 -15.20
N ASP A 120 -7.39 17.45 -15.36
CA ASP A 120 -7.15 18.43 -16.43
C ASP A 120 -6.25 19.61 -16.01
N ASP A 121 -5.76 19.64 -14.76
CA ASP A 121 -4.77 20.62 -14.31
C ASP A 121 -3.51 20.51 -15.20
N ARG A 122 -2.95 21.65 -15.60
CA ARG A 122 -1.85 21.71 -16.57
C ARG A 122 -0.52 22.07 -15.93
N PHE A 123 0.54 21.44 -16.40
CA PHE A 123 1.91 21.57 -15.90
C PHE A 123 2.84 21.87 -17.06
N ILE A 124 3.66 22.91 -16.90
CA ILE A 124 4.70 23.26 -17.87
C ILE A 124 5.99 22.57 -17.44
N VAL A 125 6.56 21.78 -18.34
CA VAL A 125 7.84 21.10 -18.11
C VAL A 125 8.96 22.12 -18.12
N SER A 126 9.81 22.09 -17.10
CA SER A 126 11.00 22.93 -16.99
C SER A 126 12.27 22.10 -17.19
N GLN A 127 13.39 22.76 -17.48
CA GLN A 127 14.65 22.05 -17.74
C GLN A 127 15.15 21.25 -16.54
N LYS A 128 14.84 21.68 -15.31
CA LYS A 128 15.22 20.96 -14.09
C LYS A 128 14.47 19.64 -13.90
N ASP A 129 13.33 19.46 -14.58
CA ASP A 129 12.52 18.26 -14.43
C ASP A 129 13.11 17.09 -15.25
N LEU A 130 14.02 17.37 -16.20
CA LEU A 130 14.58 16.38 -17.12
C LEU A 130 15.79 15.65 -16.50
N VAL A 131 15.53 14.65 -15.65
CA VAL A 131 16.55 13.97 -14.82
C VAL A 131 17.21 12.71 -15.43
N GLY A 132 17.10 12.50 -16.75
CA GLY A 132 17.99 11.63 -17.54
C GLY A 132 17.80 10.10 -17.46
N GLU A 133 17.12 9.56 -16.45
CA GLU A 133 16.83 8.12 -16.32
C GLU A 133 15.32 7.84 -16.25
N ASN A 134 14.89 6.67 -16.74
CA ASN A 134 13.49 6.20 -16.75
C ASN A 134 12.50 7.34 -17.03
N SER A 135 12.53 7.89 -18.24
CA SER A 135 11.79 9.10 -18.62
C SER A 135 10.54 8.75 -19.43
N MET A 136 9.47 9.55 -19.29
CA MET A 136 8.31 9.50 -20.19
C MET A 136 8.55 10.24 -21.51
N GLY A 137 9.72 10.87 -21.68
CA GLY A 137 10.15 11.56 -22.89
C GLY A 137 9.78 13.04 -22.94
N LEU A 138 9.67 13.73 -21.80
CA LEU A 138 9.28 15.14 -21.75
C LEU A 138 10.32 16.07 -22.39
N THR A 139 9.86 17.21 -22.90
CA THR A 139 10.69 18.31 -23.40
C THR A 139 10.36 19.59 -22.65
N ALA A 140 11.36 20.37 -22.25
CA ALA A 140 11.13 21.64 -21.59
C ALA A 140 10.31 22.59 -22.46
N GLY A 141 9.34 23.28 -21.85
CA GLY A 141 8.38 24.16 -22.51
C GLY A 141 7.09 23.47 -22.95
N GLU A 142 7.06 22.13 -23.03
CA GLU A 142 5.82 21.39 -23.27
C GLU A 142 4.89 21.49 -22.07
N THR A 143 3.57 21.42 -22.31
CA THR A 143 2.56 21.47 -21.26
C THR A 143 1.69 20.23 -21.28
N PHE A 144 1.64 19.49 -20.18
CA PHE A 144 0.84 18.26 -20.05
C PHE A 144 -0.24 18.43 -18.98
N THR A 145 -1.34 17.70 -19.14
CA THR A 145 -2.34 17.54 -18.09
C THR A 145 -1.85 16.62 -16.97
N PHE A 146 -2.43 16.76 -15.78
CA PHE A 146 -2.15 15.87 -14.66
C PHE A 146 -2.37 14.40 -15.03
N SER A 147 -3.46 14.09 -15.73
CA SER A 147 -3.74 12.71 -16.15
C SER A 147 -2.64 12.15 -17.06
N GLU A 148 -2.13 12.94 -18.00
CA GLU A 148 -1.06 12.52 -18.91
C GLU A 148 0.26 12.29 -18.17
N LEU A 149 0.62 13.17 -17.24
CA LEU A 149 1.78 12.99 -16.37
C LEU A 149 1.63 11.78 -15.45
N LEU A 150 0.43 11.52 -14.94
CA LEU A 150 0.17 10.34 -14.11
C LEU A 150 0.33 9.04 -14.90
N TYR A 151 -0.08 9.01 -16.18
CA TYR A 151 0.23 7.89 -17.07
C TYR A 151 1.74 7.71 -17.25
N GLY A 152 2.49 8.79 -17.53
CA GLY A 152 3.94 8.73 -17.67
C GLY A 152 4.65 8.25 -16.39
N LEU A 153 4.19 8.73 -15.23
CA LEU A 153 4.69 8.36 -13.91
C LEU A 153 4.53 6.86 -13.64
N MET A 154 3.36 6.29 -13.94
CA MET A 154 3.03 4.93 -13.53
C MET A 154 3.39 3.87 -14.57
N LEU A 155 3.26 4.15 -15.87
CA LEU A 155 3.52 3.16 -16.93
C LEU A 155 5.02 3.09 -17.25
N ALA A 156 5.60 4.22 -17.66
CA ALA A 156 7.00 4.32 -18.05
C ALA A 156 7.97 4.51 -16.86
N SER A 157 7.42 4.57 -15.64
CA SER A 157 8.17 4.91 -14.44
C SER A 157 8.90 6.26 -14.54
N GLY A 158 8.29 7.22 -15.26
CA GLY A 158 8.84 8.53 -15.61
C GLY A 158 9.36 9.33 -14.42
N ASN A 159 10.68 9.49 -14.29
CA ASN A 159 11.29 10.36 -13.28
C ASN A 159 11.04 11.83 -13.61
N ASP A 160 11.07 12.18 -14.90
CA ASP A 160 10.70 13.51 -15.41
C ASP A 160 9.24 13.87 -15.13
N ALA A 161 8.34 12.89 -15.25
CA ALA A 161 6.95 13.04 -14.80
C ALA A 161 6.87 13.29 -13.28
N ALA A 162 7.68 12.56 -12.49
CA ALA A 162 7.71 12.71 -11.04
C ALA A 162 8.18 14.12 -10.63
N GLU A 163 9.30 14.61 -11.19
CA GLU A 163 9.83 15.95 -10.90
C GLU A 163 8.90 17.07 -11.39
N THR A 164 8.19 16.86 -12.50
CA THR A 164 7.18 17.81 -12.98
C THR A 164 5.99 17.91 -12.02
N LEU A 165 5.58 16.79 -11.41
CA LEU A 165 4.46 16.75 -10.45
C LEU A 165 4.85 17.24 -9.05
N ALA A 166 6.09 17.03 -8.63
CA ALA A 166 6.56 17.37 -7.29
C ALA A 166 8.03 17.80 -7.33
N SER A 167 8.40 18.81 -6.54
CA SER A 167 9.81 19.13 -6.31
C SER A 167 10.31 18.43 -5.05
N ASN A 168 11.57 17.95 -5.04
CA ASN A 168 12.30 17.29 -3.93
C ASN A 168 12.31 15.74 -3.95
N ASN A 169 12.94 15.16 -4.98
CA ASN A 169 13.17 13.70 -5.19
C ASN A 169 11.93 12.78 -5.05
N PRO A 170 10.81 13.06 -5.74
CA PRO A 170 9.62 12.20 -5.79
C PRO A 170 9.80 10.91 -6.61
N SER A 171 10.95 10.75 -7.27
CA SER A 171 11.22 9.66 -8.20
C SER A 171 11.68 8.38 -7.51
N GLY A 172 12.25 8.46 -6.31
CA GLY A 172 12.86 7.32 -5.61
C GLY A 172 14.25 6.96 -6.15
N LEU A 173 14.89 7.88 -6.88
CA LEU A 173 16.31 7.81 -7.20
C LEU A 173 17.14 7.96 -5.92
N GLU A 174 18.36 7.40 -5.92
CA GLU A 174 19.29 7.48 -4.78
C GLU A 174 19.43 8.93 -4.29
N GLY A 175 18.86 9.19 -3.11
CA GLY A 175 18.87 10.50 -2.45
C GLY A 175 19.99 10.60 -1.42
N ASP A 176 19.67 11.16 -0.26
CA ASP A 176 20.57 11.24 0.91
C ASP A 176 20.74 9.91 1.68
N GLY A 177 20.27 8.79 1.10
CA GLY A 177 20.24 7.48 1.75
C GLY A 177 19.10 7.27 2.75
N ASN A 178 18.18 8.24 2.93
CA ASN A 178 17.07 8.13 3.89
C ASN A 178 15.72 7.76 3.25
N GLN A 179 15.74 7.17 2.05
CA GLN A 179 14.53 6.76 1.34
C GLN A 179 14.25 5.27 1.51
N TYR A 180 13.41 4.96 2.48
CA TYR A 180 13.04 3.59 2.82
C TYR A 180 11.55 3.50 3.15
N SER A 181 11.00 2.30 3.04
CA SER A 181 9.69 1.97 3.58
C SER A 181 9.66 0.48 3.94
N THR A 182 8.52 -0.03 4.36
CA THR A 182 8.30 -1.45 4.65
C THR A 182 7.32 -2.06 3.66
N ALA A 183 7.28 -3.38 3.55
CA ALA A 183 6.29 -4.04 2.68
C ALA A 183 4.86 -3.76 3.18
N TYR A 184 4.68 -3.65 4.50
CA TYR A 184 3.39 -3.27 5.10
C TYR A 184 2.98 -1.83 4.77
N GLU A 185 3.91 -0.87 4.84
CA GLU A 185 3.64 0.53 4.48
C GLU A 185 3.31 0.69 2.97
N MET A 186 4.03 -0.02 2.10
CA MET A 186 3.75 -0.06 0.66
C MET A 186 2.37 -0.64 0.35
N PHE A 187 1.99 -1.71 1.05
CA PHE A 187 0.65 -2.28 0.97
C PHE A 187 -0.40 -1.24 1.40
N VAL A 188 -0.18 -0.56 2.52
CA VAL A 188 -1.09 0.45 3.07
C VAL A 188 -1.34 1.58 2.07
N MET A 189 -0.27 2.16 1.52
CA MET A 189 -0.38 3.24 0.54
C MET A 189 -1.08 2.78 -0.74
N SER A 190 -0.77 1.58 -1.21
CA SER A 190 -1.39 1.02 -2.42
C SER A 190 -2.87 0.73 -2.23
N ASN A 191 -3.25 0.17 -1.07
CA ASN A 191 -4.65 -0.04 -0.71
C ASN A 191 -5.41 1.29 -0.66
N TYR A 192 -4.81 2.33 -0.07
CA TYR A 192 -5.39 3.67 -0.04
C TYR A 192 -5.58 4.21 -1.46
N ALA A 193 -4.54 4.15 -2.30
CA ALA A 193 -4.58 4.67 -3.66
C ALA A 193 -5.64 3.97 -4.52
N ILE A 194 -5.66 2.64 -4.48
CA ILE A 194 -6.64 1.81 -5.18
C ILE A 194 -8.04 2.14 -4.68
N SER A 195 -8.28 2.14 -3.37
CA SER A 195 -9.64 2.27 -2.83
C SER A 195 -10.26 3.65 -3.06
N ASN A 196 -9.46 4.72 -3.16
CA ASN A 196 -9.96 6.09 -3.15
C ASN A 196 -9.89 6.81 -4.51
N PHE A 197 -9.03 6.37 -5.43
CA PHE A 197 -8.81 7.08 -6.70
C PHE A 197 -9.11 6.20 -7.92
N PRO A 198 -10.31 6.33 -8.52
CA PRO A 198 -10.66 5.62 -9.76
C PRO A 198 -9.68 5.89 -10.91
N LEU A 199 -9.14 7.11 -10.98
CA LEU A 199 -8.11 7.47 -11.97
C LEU A 199 -6.82 6.68 -11.75
N PHE A 200 -6.39 6.49 -10.49
CA PHE A 200 -5.22 5.66 -10.18
C PHE A 200 -5.43 4.23 -10.65
N GLN A 201 -6.56 3.60 -10.29
CA GLN A 201 -6.89 2.23 -10.74
C GLN A 201 -6.86 2.10 -12.26
N LYS A 202 -7.48 3.05 -12.97
CA LYS A 202 -7.49 3.07 -14.44
C LYS A 202 -6.07 3.15 -15.01
N VAL A 203 -5.25 4.07 -14.50
CA VAL A 203 -3.88 4.27 -14.97
C VAL A 203 -3.04 3.01 -14.74
N VAL A 204 -2.99 2.50 -13.51
CA VAL A 204 -2.08 1.38 -13.18
C VAL A 204 -2.48 0.06 -13.85
N SER A 205 -3.76 -0.11 -14.20
CA SER A 205 -4.26 -1.27 -14.96
C SER A 205 -4.14 -1.12 -16.47
N THR A 206 -3.70 0.03 -16.97
CA THR A 206 -3.50 0.25 -18.41
C THR A 206 -2.17 -0.38 -18.84
N PHE A 207 -2.23 -1.28 -19.82
CA PHE A 207 -1.04 -1.91 -20.41
C PHE A 207 -0.27 -0.95 -21.33
N GLN A 208 -0.98 -0.26 -22.22
CA GLN A 208 -0.41 0.70 -23.17
C GLN A 208 -1.30 1.94 -23.28
N TYR A 209 -0.68 3.10 -23.40
CA TYR A 209 -1.36 4.38 -23.53
C TYR A 209 -0.61 5.31 -24.48
N THR A 210 -1.35 5.91 -25.43
CA THR A 210 -0.81 6.93 -26.32
C THR A 210 -1.38 8.29 -25.93
N ILE A 211 -0.51 9.19 -25.52
CA ILE A 211 -0.80 10.62 -25.42
C ILE A 211 -0.75 11.18 -26.85
N PRO A 212 -1.88 11.65 -27.42
CA PRO A 212 -1.89 12.17 -28.78
C PRO A 212 -1.13 13.49 -28.87
N TYR A 213 -0.70 13.84 -30.08
CA TYR A 213 -0.13 15.16 -30.35
C TYR A 213 -1.13 16.27 -30.01
N SER A 214 -0.64 17.36 -29.43
CA SER A 214 -1.38 18.61 -29.30
C SER A 214 -0.47 19.80 -29.64
N GLN A 215 -1.03 21.01 -29.71
CA GLN A 215 -0.19 22.21 -29.84
C GLN A 215 0.73 22.45 -28.62
N ALA A 216 0.43 21.80 -27.49
CA ALA A 216 1.13 21.98 -26.23
C ALA A 216 2.27 20.97 -26.02
N HIS A 217 2.26 19.84 -26.71
CA HIS A 217 3.28 18.79 -26.59
C HIS A 217 3.22 17.80 -27.76
N LYS A 218 4.34 17.10 -27.99
CA LYS A 218 4.41 15.98 -28.92
C LYS A 218 3.57 14.78 -28.47
N ALA A 219 3.30 13.88 -29.41
CA ALA A 219 2.72 12.58 -29.08
C ALA A 219 3.72 11.72 -28.29
N ILE A 220 3.24 10.97 -27.29
CA ILE A 220 4.06 10.08 -26.47
C ILE A 220 3.38 8.72 -26.38
N TYR A 221 4.14 7.67 -26.62
CA TYR A 221 3.71 6.29 -26.42
C TYR A 221 4.27 5.76 -25.11
N LEU A 222 3.39 5.21 -24.27
CA LEU A 222 3.72 4.67 -22.95
C LEU A 222 3.30 3.21 -22.89
N GLU A 223 4.18 2.38 -22.35
CA GLU A 223 3.91 0.98 -22.06
C GLU A 223 4.21 0.71 -20.59
N ASN A 224 3.35 -0.09 -19.96
CA ASN A 224 3.46 -0.41 -18.57
C ASN A 224 4.60 -1.40 -18.33
N GLN A 225 5.58 -0.99 -17.52
CA GLN A 225 6.73 -1.83 -17.17
C GLN A 225 6.38 -2.94 -16.17
N THR A 226 5.15 -2.96 -15.62
CA THR A 226 4.68 -4.00 -14.71
C THR A 226 4.40 -5.30 -15.47
N ASN A 227 5.42 -6.15 -15.55
CA ASN A 227 5.45 -7.40 -16.33
C ASN A 227 4.38 -8.46 -15.95
N LEU A 228 3.59 -8.25 -14.90
CA LEU A 228 2.51 -9.17 -14.51
C LEU A 228 1.16 -8.89 -15.19
N LEU A 229 0.95 -7.68 -15.73
CA LEU A 229 -0.32 -7.32 -16.41
C LEU A 229 -0.65 -8.25 -17.58
N THR A 230 0.36 -8.70 -18.30
CA THR A 230 0.20 -9.59 -19.45
C THR A 230 0.42 -11.06 -19.13
N SER A 231 1.03 -11.37 -17.97
CA SER A 231 1.53 -12.71 -17.68
C SER A 231 0.89 -13.39 -16.48
N TYR A 232 -0.03 -12.72 -15.76
CA TYR A 232 -0.85 -13.33 -14.71
C TYR A 232 -2.29 -12.82 -14.82
N PRO A 233 -3.25 -13.62 -15.31
CA PRO A 233 -4.63 -13.18 -15.50
C PRO A 233 -5.25 -12.64 -14.20
N GLY A 234 -5.98 -11.53 -14.30
CA GLY A 234 -6.61 -10.86 -13.17
C GLY A 234 -5.73 -9.80 -12.48
N VAL A 235 -4.42 -9.76 -12.78
CA VAL A 235 -3.56 -8.66 -12.31
C VAL A 235 -3.97 -7.34 -12.96
N LYS A 236 -4.01 -6.29 -12.15
CA LYS A 236 -4.38 -4.91 -12.51
C LYS A 236 -3.24 -3.91 -12.24
N GLY A 237 -2.00 -4.38 -12.30
CA GLY A 237 -0.79 -3.57 -12.20
C GLY A 237 -0.49 -3.09 -10.78
N VAL A 238 0.13 -1.92 -10.68
CA VAL A 238 0.34 -0.99 -9.54
C VAL A 238 1.68 -0.31 -9.78
N LYS A 239 2.82 -0.92 -9.40
CA LYS A 239 4.14 -0.35 -9.71
C LYS A 239 5.27 -1.34 -9.46
N ASP A 240 6.27 -1.28 -10.32
CA ASP A 240 7.55 -1.97 -10.16
C ASP A 240 8.67 -0.95 -9.80
N GLY A 241 9.81 -1.41 -9.27
CA GLY A 241 10.97 -0.55 -9.06
C GLY A 241 12.28 -1.32 -8.97
N TYR A 242 13.37 -0.66 -9.36
CA TYR A 242 14.72 -1.20 -9.24
C TYR A 242 15.73 -0.07 -9.06
N THR A 243 16.63 -0.27 -8.11
CA THR A 243 17.96 0.37 -8.02
C THR A 243 18.95 -0.70 -7.56
N PRO A 244 20.27 -0.51 -7.76
CA PRO A 244 21.27 -1.43 -7.21
C PRO A 244 21.12 -1.65 -5.70
N GLU A 245 20.77 -0.61 -4.94
CA GLU A 245 20.57 -0.69 -3.49
C GLU A 245 19.27 -1.42 -3.10
N ALA A 246 18.16 -1.10 -3.77
CA ALA A 246 16.83 -1.65 -3.45
C ALA A 246 16.67 -3.11 -3.91
N GLY A 247 17.34 -3.50 -4.99
CA GLY A 247 17.02 -4.72 -5.73
C GLY A 247 15.66 -4.63 -6.42
N LEU A 248 15.12 -5.77 -6.87
CA LEU A 248 13.85 -5.79 -7.61
C LEU A 248 12.67 -5.66 -6.63
N CYS A 249 11.90 -4.60 -6.78
CA CYS A 249 10.71 -4.30 -5.98
C CYS A 249 9.45 -4.33 -6.87
N LEU A 250 8.32 -4.72 -6.27
CA LEU A 250 7.04 -4.81 -6.94
C LEU A 250 5.89 -4.67 -5.94
N VAL A 251 4.91 -3.84 -6.30
CA VAL A 251 3.55 -3.92 -5.77
C VAL A 251 2.62 -4.29 -6.91
N THR A 252 1.70 -5.23 -6.67
CA THR A 252 0.68 -5.63 -7.63
C THR A 252 -0.69 -5.76 -6.96
N TYR A 253 -1.75 -5.52 -7.73
CA TYR A 253 -3.14 -5.75 -7.35
C TYR A 253 -3.75 -6.82 -8.25
N LEU A 254 -4.46 -7.78 -7.66
CA LEU A 254 -5.10 -8.91 -8.32
C LEU A 254 -6.58 -8.93 -7.97
N GLU A 255 -7.42 -9.12 -8.99
CA GLU A 255 -8.81 -9.53 -8.81
C GLU A 255 -9.04 -10.89 -9.44
N HIS A 256 -9.44 -11.87 -8.63
CA HIS A 256 -9.66 -13.24 -9.10
C HIS A 256 -10.72 -13.93 -8.24
N GLU A 257 -11.72 -14.54 -8.88
CA GLU A 257 -12.81 -15.29 -8.20
C GLU A 257 -13.45 -14.54 -7.00
N GLY A 258 -13.59 -13.21 -7.11
CA GLY A 258 -14.18 -12.37 -6.05
C GLY A 258 -13.20 -11.93 -4.94
N HIS A 259 -11.96 -12.41 -4.97
CA HIS A 259 -10.89 -11.95 -4.09
C HIS A 259 -10.17 -10.74 -4.68
N ARG A 260 -9.78 -9.81 -3.79
CA ARG A 260 -9.07 -8.58 -4.13
C ARG A 260 -7.76 -8.58 -3.35
N ILE A 261 -6.67 -8.92 -4.02
CA ILE A 261 -5.40 -9.24 -3.36
C ILE A 261 -4.35 -8.19 -3.72
N ILE A 262 -3.66 -7.66 -2.72
CA ILE A 262 -2.45 -6.85 -2.93
C ILE A 262 -1.24 -7.69 -2.55
N GLY A 263 -0.29 -7.78 -3.48
CA GLY A 263 1.02 -8.38 -3.27
C GLY A 263 2.11 -7.32 -3.27
N VAL A 264 2.99 -7.37 -2.28
CA VAL A 264 4.16 -6.51 -2.13
C VAL A 264 5.40 -7.37 -1.97
N LEU A 265 6.46 -7.00 -2.69
CA LEU A 265 7.72 -7.72 -2.70
C LEU A 265 8.87 -6.71 -2.82
N LEU A 266 9.84 -6.78 -1.91
CA LEU A 266 10.97 -5.85 -1.81
C LEU A 266 12.31 -6.60 -1.85
N GLY A 267 13.22 -6.13 -2.69
CA GLY A 267 14.58 -6.66 -2.79
C GLY A 267 14.66 -8.13 -3.21
N SER A 268 13.90 -8.51 -4.24
CA SER A 268 13.94 -9.86 -4.83
C SER A 268 15.01 -10.02 -5.89
N GLY A 269 15.46 -11.26 -6.08
CA GLY A 269 16.25 -11.71 -7.23
C GLY A 269 15.43 -12.07 -8.46
N ASP A 270 14.14 -12.40 -8.30
CA ASP A 270 13.18 -12.64 -9.39
C ASP A 270 11.77 -12.20 -8.97
N ARG A 271 11.51 -10.88 -9.04
CA ARG A 271 10.22 -10.34 -8.62
C ARG A 271 9.02 -10.87 -9.42
N ARG A 272 9.22 -11.32 -10.67
CA ARG A 272 8.12 -11.84 -11.50
C ARG A 272 7.76 -13.23 -11.02
N GLY A 273 8.70 -14.17 -11.04
CA GLY A 273 8.45 -15.56 -10.63
C GLY A 273 7.95 -15.64 -9.20
N GLU A 274 8.63 -14.96 -8.27
CA GLU A 274 8.27 -15.00 -6.85
C GLU A 274 6.89 -14.42 -6.58
N MET A 275 6.49 -13.32 -7.25
CA MET A 275 5.15 -12.78 -7.06
C MET A 275 4.07 -13.74 -7.57
N LYS A 276 4.30 -14.46 -8.69
CA LYS A 276 3.34 -15.48 -9.17
C LYS A 276 3.18 -16.60 -8.15
N GLU A 277 4.28 -17.13 -7.61
CA GLU A 277 4.24 -18.15 -6.56
C GLU A 277 3.49 -17.68 -5.32
N LEU A 278 3.71 -16.42 -4.92
CA LEU A 278 3.06 -15.80 -3.77
C LEU A 278 1.55 -15.59 -3.99
N LEU A 279 1.13 -15.15 -5.18
CA LEU A 279 -0.29 -15.01 -5.53
C LEU A 279 -0.97 -16.39 -5.61
N ASP A 280 -0.33 -17.38 -6.24
CA ASP A 280 -0.84 -18.75 -6.31
C ASP A 280 -1.01 -19.36 -4.92
N TYR A 281 0.00 -19.20 -4.06
CA TYR A 281 -0.07 -19.64 -2.67
C TYR A 281 -1.23 -18.97 -1.94
N GLY A 282 -1.39 -17.65 -2.13
CA GLY A 282 -2.47 -16.88 -1.52
C GLY A 282 -3.85 -17.35 -1.95
N LEU A 283 -4.08 -17.53 -3.25
CA LEU A 283 -5.35 -18.04 -3.80
C LEU A 283 -5.65 -19.45 -3.29
N LYS A 284 -4.67 -20.35 -3.29
CA LYS A 284 -4.83 -21.71 -2.73
C LYS A 284 -5.20 -21.68 -1.25
N LYS A 285 -4.63 -20.77 -0.47
CA LYS A 285 -4.98 -20.59 0.96
C LYS A 285 -6.42 -20.11 1.16
N LEU A 286 -6.97 -19.40 0.17
CA LEU A 286 -8.37 -18.96 0.13
C LEU A 286 -9.31 -20.04 -0.44
N GLY A 287 -8.79 -21.17 -0.90
CA GLY A 287 -9.56 -22.22 -1.59
C GLY A 287 -9.91 -21.89 -3.05
N ALA A 288 -9.35 -20.81 -3.60
CA ALA A 288 -9.50 -20.40 -4.99
C ALA A 288 -8.49 -21.14 -5.88
N THR A 289 -8.86 -21.36 -7.15
CA THR A 289 -7.96 -21.98 -8.12
C THR A 289 -7.15 -20.89 -8.81
N PRO A 290 -5.80 -20.89 -8.72
CA PRO A 290 -5.01 -19.90 -9.44
C PRO A 290 -5.24 -19.97 -10.95
N PRO A 291 -5.30 -18.82 -11.65
CA PRO A 291 -5.44 -18.82 -13.10
C PRO A 291 -4.23 -19.46 -13.75
N LEU A 292 -4.42 -20.08 -14.91
CA LEU A 292 -3.30 -20.54 -15.73
C LEU A 292 -2.47 -19.32 -16.18
N HIS A 293 -1.16 -19.39 -15.99
CA HIS A 293 -0.22 -18.31 -16.29
C HIS A 293 1.14 -18.86 -16.72
N GLU A 294 1.94 -17.99 -17.35
CA GLU A 294 3.26 -18.31 -17.95
C GLU A 294 4.44 -18.18 -16.97
#